data_AF-A0A2I0JH95-F1
#
_entry.id   AF-A0A2I0JH95-F1
#
_cell.length_a   1.000
_cell.length_b   1.000
_cell.length_c   1.000
_cell.angle_alpha   90.00
_cell.angle_beta   90.00
_cell.angle_gamma   90.00
#
_symmetry.space_group_name_H-M   'P 1'
#
loop_
_entity.id
_entity.type
_entity.pdbx_description
1 polymer ?
#
loop_
_entity_poly.entity_id
_entity_poly.type
_entity_poly.pdbx_seq_one_letter_code
_entity_poly.pdbx_strand_id
1 'polypeptide(L)'
;MYLDRRLEDDRDYTLNLFKPNNDACASWLGRKPPRSVIYVSFGSMAELPAQQMAELAAALSHNRHRYNFLWIIRESEMPKLPLEFITSTSEDECGLILPWCSQLEVLRHDSIGGFLTHCGLNSVLEAICVGVPLVAVPQWTDQPTNAKYVEDVWGTGLRARPNKDGLVGREELGLCIEEVMEGEKGKVIRENVKKWKNLAIEAMDEGGSSDRNIDEFVAKLSSSCK
;
A
#
# COMPACT_ATOMS: atom_id res chain seq x y z
N MET A 1 1.44 -6.89 -14.81
CA MET A 1 0.02 -6.69 -14.45
C MET A 1 -0.72 -5.93 -15.51
N TYR A 2 -1.37 -6.66 -16.41
CA TYR A 2 -2.44 -6.15 -17.24
C TYR A 2 -3.74 -6.08 -16.43
N LEU A 3 -4.30 -4.88 -16.30
CA LEU A 3 -5.55 -4.64 -15.54
C LEU A 3 -6.80 -5.17 -16.26
N ASP A 4 -6.65 -5.51 -17.53
CA ASP A 4 -7.67 -6.01 -18.47
C ASP A 4 -7.91 -7.53 -18.40
N ARG A 5 -7.16 -8.25 -17.56
CA ARG A 5 -7.22 -9.73 -17.40
C ARG A 5 -6.90 -10.53 -18.68
N ARG A 6 -6.23 -9.95 -19.67
CA ARG A 6 -5.77 -10.67 -20.88
C ARG A 6 -4.78 -11.79 -20.58
N LEU A 7 -4.10 -11.74 -19.44
CA LEU A 7 -3.23 -12.80 -18.94
C LEU A 7 -3.79 -13.38 -17.63
N GLU A 8 -4.30 -14.62 -17.69
CA GLU A 8 -5.00 -15.27 -16.58
C GLU A 8 -4.13 -15.48 -15.31
N ASP A 9 -2.80 -15.53 -15.47
CA ASP A 9 -1.82 -15.79 -14.40
C ASP A 9 -0.91 -14.58 -14.06
N ASP A 10 -1.26 -13.36 -14.50
CA ASP A 10 -0.51 -12.13 -14.16
C ASP A 10 -0.87 -11.62 -12.74
N ARG A 11 -0.43 -12.40 -11.74
CA ARG A 11 -0.73 -12.18 -10.32
C ARG A 11 0.41 -11.58 -9.51
N ASP A 12 1.64 -11.73 -9.99
CA ASP A 12 2.86 -11.26 -9.32
C ASP A 12 3.90 -10.82 -10.35
N TYR A 13 4.88 -10.02 -9.91
CA TYR A 13 6.07 -9.77 -10.72
C TYR A 13 6.92 -11.05 -10.76
N THR A 14 7.40 -11.44 -11.94
CA THR A 14 8.34 -12.57 -12.07
C THR A 14 9.67 -12.32 -11.33
N LEU A 15 9.94 -11.07 -10.94
CA LEU A 15 11.12 -10.62 -10.21
C LEU A 15 10.74 -10.16 -8.79
N ASN A 16 11.04 -10.99 -7.81
CA ASN A 16 10.93 -10.65 -6.39
C ASN A 16 12.32 -10.33 -5.82
N LEU A 17 12.46 -9.19 -5.14
CA LEU A 17 13.72 -8.77 -4.52
C LEU A 17 14.11 -9.66 -3.31
N PHE A 18 13.12 -10.28 -2.67
CA PHE A 18 13.31 -11.18 -1.53
C PHE A 18 12.34 -12.35 -1.62
N LYS A 19 12.66 -13.47 -0.96
CA LYS A 19 11.78 -14.66 -0.95
C LYS A 19 10.48 -14.34 -0.21
N PRO A 20 9.32 -14.36 -0.87
CA PRO A 20 8.06 -14.03 -0.22
C PRO A 20 7.55 -15.16 0.68
N ASN A 21 6.87 -14.82 1.78
CA ASN A 21 6.14 -15.78 2.61
C ASN A 21 4.63 -15.73 2.31
N ASN A 22 4.27 -16.03 1.06
CA ASN A 22 2.91 -15.84 0.55
C ASN A 22 1.89 -16.77 1.21
N ASP A 23 2.23 -18.03 1.51
CA ASP A 23 1.28 -19.00 2.08
C ASP A 23 0.79 -18.59 3.47
N ALA A 24 1.72 -18.16 4.33
CA ALA A 24 1.38 -17.69 5.67
C ALA A 24 0.57 -16.39 5.62
N CYS A 25 0.94 -15.47 4.71
CA CYS A 25 0.26 -14.20 4.50
C CYS A 25 -1.19 -14.42 4.03
N ALA A 26 -1.38 -15.20 2.96
CA ALA A 26 -2.69 -15.51 2.40
C ALA A 26 -3.58 -16.25 3.41
N SER A 27 -3.03 -17.21 4.15
CA SER A 27 -3.77 -17.96 5.18
C SER A 27 -4.21 -17.07 6.35
N TRP A 28 -3.39 -16.09 6.74
CA TRP A 28 -3.76 -15.15 7.80
C TRP A 28 -4.81 -14.15 7.32
N LEU A 29 -4.64 -13.57 6.13
CA LEU A 29 -5.59 -12.64 5.52
C LEU A 29 -6.96 -13.29 5.26
N GLY A 30 -6.97 -14.54 4.78
CA GLY A 30 -8.20 -15.29 4.52
C GLY A 30 -9.09 -15.54 5.75
N ARG A 31 -8.54 -15.38 6.97
CA ARG A 31 -9.29 -15.47 8.23
C ARG A 31 -9.81 -14.12 8.72
N LYS A 32 -9.49 -13.02 8.05
CA LYS A 32 -9.87 -11.66 8.47
C LYS A 32 -11.09 -11.16 7.69
N PRO A 33 -12.03 -10.44 8.33
CA PRO A 33 -13.17 -9.84 7.64
C PRO A 33 -12.76 -8.93 6.48
N PRO A 34 -13.61 -8.74 5.46
CA PRO A 34 -13.36 -7.79 4.39
C PRO A 34 -13.05 -6.39 4.93
N ARG A 35 -12.06 -5.73 4.34
CA ARG A 35 -11.63 -4.35 4.64
C ARG A 35 -11.29 -4.09 6.12
N SER A 36 -10.85 -5.11 6.84
CA SER A 36 -10.51 -5.02 8.28
C SER A 36 -9.01 -4.93 8.56
N VAL A 37 -8.16 -5.02 7.53
CA VAL A 37 -6.70 -5.04 7.64
C VAL A 37 -6.11 -3.76 7.07
N ILE A 38 -5.27 -3.08 7.84
CA ILE A 38 -4.35 -2.06 7.32
C ILE A 38 -3.05 -2.74 6.89
N TYR A 39 -2.71 -2.65 5.59
CA TYR A 39 -1.41 -3.08 5.09
C TYR A 39 -0.38 -1.96 5.31
N VAL A 40 0.81 -2.30 5.80
CA VAL A 40 1.87 -1.34 6.14
C VAL A 40 3.16 -1.78 5.46
N SER A 41 3.69 -0.96 4.55
CA SER A 41 4.95 -1.25 3.86
C SER A 41 5.63 0.02 3.34
N PHE A 42 6.92 0.13 3.64
CA PHE A 42 7.78 1.24 3.20
C PHE A 42 8.71 0.84 2.05
N GLY A 43 8.43 -0.29 1.40
CA GLY A 43 9.23 -0.80 0.28
C GLY A 43 10.59 -1.36 0.69
N SER A 44 11.41 -1.68 -0.30
CA SER A 44 12.72 -2.33 -0.11
C SER A 44 13.84 -1.37 0.30
N MET A 45 13.73 -0.09 -0.06
CA MET A 45 14.84 0.88 0.06
C MET A 45 14.72 1.83 1.25
N ALA A 46 13.52 2.07 1.78
CA ALA A 46 13.38 2.98 2.91
C ALA A 46 13.88 2.32 4.19
N GLU A 47 14.71 3.06 4.95
CA GLU A 47 15.12 2.72 6.31
C GLU A 47 14.50 3.72 7.25
N LEU A 48 13.65 3.24 8.16
CA LEU A 48 12.98 4.11 9.11
C LEU A 48 13.86 4.28 10.35
N PRO A 49 13.96 5.49 10.93
CA PRO A 49 14.53 5.69 12.25
C PRO A 49 13.76 4.86 13.28
N ALA A 50 14.45 4.36 14.31
CA ALA A 50 13.82 3.58 15.38
C ALA A 50 12.67 4.35 16.08
N GLN A 51 12.79 5.67 16.17
CA GLN A 51 11.72 6.54 16.68
C GLN A 51 10.46 6.47 15.81
N GLN A 52 10.59 6.51 14.48
CA GLN A 52 9.44 6.41 13.57
C GLN A 52 8.80 5.01 13.60
N MET A 53 9.63 3.96 13.72
CA MET A 53 9.16 2.58 13.93
C MET A 53 8.35 2.44 15.23
N ALA A 54 8.80 3.07 16.31
CA ALA A 54 8.10 3.07 17.59
C ALA A 54 6.75 3.81 17.51
N GLU A 55 6.67 4.94 16.81
CA GLU A 55 5.40 5.66 16.61
C GLU A 55 4.41 4.85 15.76
N LEU A 56 4.89 4.15 14.72
CA LEU A 56 4.06 3.22 13.93
C LEU A 56 3.53 2.06 14.78
N ALA A 57 4.41 1.40 15.54
CA ALA A 57 4.03 0.31 16.44
C ALA A 57 2.99 0.76 17.47
N ALA A 58 3.18 1.95 18.06
CA ALA A 58 2.24 2.51 19.02
C ALA A 58 0.88 2.83 18.39
N ALA A 59 0.85 3.41 17.19
CA ALA A 59 -0.39 3.70 16.47
C ALA A 59 -1.18 2.43 16.12
N LEU A 60 -0.49 1.38 15.66
CA LEU A 60 -1.09 0.08 15.35
C LEU A 60 -1.62 -0.60 16.61
N SER A 61 -0.85 -0.56 17.70
CA SER A 61 -1.25 -1.12 19.00
C SER A 61 -2.50 -0.46 19.55
N HIS A 62 -2.60 0.86 19.44
CA HIS A 62 -3.77 1.62 19.91
C HIS A 62 -5.06 1.21 19.19
N ASN A 63 -4.94 0.84 17.92
CA ASN A 63 -6.06 0.48 17.05
C ASN A 63 -6.36 -1.03 17.00
N ARG A 64 -5.63 -1.87 17.75
CA ARG A 64 -5.67 -3.34 17.62
C ARG A 64 -7.04 -3.99 17.88
N HIS A 65 -7.92 -3.31 18.61
CA HIS A 65 -9.29 -3.78 18.89
C HIS A 65 -10.27 -3.46 17.76
N ARG A 66 -9.89 -2.60 16.81
CA ARG A 66 -10.73 -2.15 15.69
C ARG A 66 -10.24 -2.70 14.36
N TYR A 67 -8.93 -2.63 14.13
CA TYR A 67 -8.31 -3.04 12.87
C TYR A 67 -7.22 -4.07 13.11
N ASN A 68 -7.13 -5.01 12.19
CA ASN A 68 -5.98 -5.87 12.08
C ASN A 68 -4.89 -5.17 11.26
N PHE A 69 -3.63 -5.59 11.37
CA PHE A 69 -2.57 -5.04 10.54
C PHE A 69 -1.64 -6.10 9.97
N LEU A 70 -1.16 -5.86 8.75
CA LEU A 70 -0.08 -6.62 8.14
C LEU A 70 1.08 -5.67 7.89
N TRP A 71 2.20 -5.86 8.59
CA TRP A 71 3.36 -4.97 8.47
C TRP A 71 4.57 -5.71 7.91
N ILE A 72 5.06 -5.23 6.76
CA ILE A 72 6.29 -5.72 6.15
C ILE A 72 7.50 -4.98 6.72
N ILE A 73 8.35 -5.73 7.42
CA ILE A 73 9.55 -5.21 8.07
C ILE A 73 10.72 -6.14 7.77
N ARG A 74 11.73 -5.63 7.06
CA ARG A 74 12.93 -6.40 6.74
C ARG A 74 13.61 -6.91 8.02
N GLU A 75 14.22 -8.09 7.95
CA GLU A 75 14.89 -8.70 9.11
C GLU A 75 15.93 -7.78 9.75
N SER A 76 16.65 -6.99 8.95
CA SER A 76 17.62 -6.00 9.44
C SER A 76 17.01 -4.86 10.26
N GLU A 77 15.72 -4.58 10.06
CA GLU A 77 14.97 -3.50 10.72
C GLU A 77 14.20 -4.01 11.95
N MET A 78 13.96 -5.32 12.07
CA MET A 78 13.25 -5.94 13.19
C MET A 78 13.80 -5.55 14.58
N PRO A 79 15.13 -5.41 14.80
CA PRO A 79 15.67 -4.97 16.10
C PRO A 79 15.26 -3.56 16.52
N LYS A 80 14.72 -2.73 15.61
CA LYS A 80 14.23 -1.38 15.90
C LYS A 80 12.84 -1.38 16.53
N LEU A 81 12.09 -2.49 16.46
CA LEU A 81 10.76 -2.59 17.04
C LEU A 81 10.81 -2.80 18.56
N PRO A 82 9.85 -2.25 19.32
CA PRO A 82 9.65 -2.62 20.72
C PRO A 82 9.32 -4.12 20.88
N LEU A 83 10.02 -4.82 21.77
CA LEU A 83 9.81 -6.26 22.00
C LEU A 83 8.38 -6.58 22.50
N GLU A 84 7.83 -5.68 23.32
CA GLU A 84 6.45 -5.75 23.82
C GLU A 84 5.41 -5.73 22.68
N PHE A 85 5.68 -4.97 21.60
CA PHE A 85 4.82 -4.92 20.43
C PHE A 85 4.82 -6.25 19.67
N ILE A 86 6.00 -6.83 19.44
CA ILE A 86 6.13 -8.12 18.74
C ILE A 86 5.42 -9.23 19.51
N THR A 87 5.60 -9.26 20.83
CA THR A 87 5.03 -10.29 21.71
C THR A 87 3.50 -10.20 21.72
N SER A 88 2.94 -9.01 21.99
CA SER A 88 1.49 -8.79 22.03
C SER A 88 0.80 -9.03 20.68
N THR A 89 1.44 -8.68 19.57
CA THR A 89 0.93 -8.94 18.22
C THR A 89 0.70 -10.43 17.96
N SER A 90 1.59 -11.28 18.49
CA SER A 90 1.53 -12.72 18.30
C SER A 90 0.45 -13.39 19.17
N GLU A 91 0.22 -12.87 20.38
CA GLU A 91 -0.75 -13.42 21.34
C GLU A 91 -2.21 -13.12 20.93
N ASP A 92 -2.48 -11.92 20.44
CA ASP A 92 -3.83 -11.45 20.14
C ASP A 92 -4.33 -11.83 18.73
N GLU A 93 -3.47 -12.42 17.89
CA GLU A 93 -3.67 -12.65 16.44
C GLU A 93 -4.14 -11.41 15.62
N CYS A 94 -4.04 -10.21 16.21
CA CYS A 94 -4.52 -8.95 15.64
C CYS A 94 -3.57 -8.37 14.58
N GLY A 95 -2.32 -8.85 14.52
CA GLY A 95 -1.38 -8.43 13.49
C GLY A 95 -0.52 -9.56 12.97
N LEU A 96 0.08 -9.32 11.80
CA LEU A 96 1.08 -10.19 11.20
C LEU A 96 2.27 -9.33 10.77
N ILE A 97 3.47 -9.72 11.19
CA ILE A 97 4.73 -9.10 10.76
C ILE A 97 5.48 -10.10 9.90
N LEU A 98 5.87 -9.69 8.69
CA LEU A 98 6.62 -10.53 7.75
C LEU A 98 7.82 -9.76 7.19
N PRO A 99 8.93 -10.45 6.86
CA PRO A 99 10.07 -9.82 6.21
C PRO A 99 9.76 -9.38 4.78
N TRP A 100 8.91 -10.14 4.07
CA TRP A 100 8.52 -9.89 2.70
C TRP A 100 7.23 -10.62 2.31
N CYS A 101 6.48 -10.04 1.37
CA CYS A 101 5.30 -10.65 0.73
C CYS A 101 5.18 -10.16 -0.73
N SER A 102 4.39 -10.86 -1.56
CA SER A 102 3.93 -10.26 -2.83
C SER A 102 2.94 -9.14 -2.50
N GLN A 103 3.40 -7.89 -2.60
CA GLN A 103 2.58 -6.71 -2.30
C GLN A 103 1.31 -6.67 -3.14
N LEU A 104 1.40 -7.06 -4.42
CA LEU A 104 0.25 -7.01 -5.32
C LEU A 104 -0.82 -8.03 -4.92
N GLU A 105 -0.42 -9.26 -4.53
CA GLU A 105 -1.35 -10.26 -4.01
C GLU A 105 -2.02 -9.80 -2.72
N VAL A 106 -1.25 -9.19 -1.82
CA VAL A 106 -1.78 -8.61 -0.57
C VAL A 106 -2.79 -7.52 -0.88
N LEU A 107 -2.45 -6.53 -1.70
CA LEU A 107 -3.33 -5.40 -2.04
C LEU A 107 -4.63 -5.85 -2.72
N ARG A 108 -4.62 -6.98 -3.44
CA ARG A 108 -5.82 -7.57 -4.07
C ARG A 108 -6.72 -8.32 -3.10
N HIS A 109 -6.26 -8.65 -1.90
CA HIS A 109 -7.03 -9.43 -0.94
C HIS A 109 -8.19 -8.61 -0.35
N ASP A 110 -9.40 -9.17 -0.33
CA ASP A 110 -10.62 -8.46 0.11
C ASP A 110 -10.57 -7.94 1.55
N SER A 111 -9.76 -8.57 2.41
CA SER A 111 -9.53 -8.14 3.80
C SER A 111 -8.74 -6.84 3.92
N ILE A 112 -8.00 -6.41 2.90
CA ILE A 112 -7.29 -5.13 2.93
C ILE A 112 -8.29 -3.97 2.83
N GLY A 113 -8.28 -3.12 3.86
CA GLY A 113 -9.12 -1.91 3.93
C GLY A 113 -8.36 -0.63 3.56
N GLY A 114 -7.04 -0.63 3.70
CA GLY A 114 -6.19 0.50 3.38
C GLY A 114 -4.70 0.13 3.37
N PHE A 115 -3.89 1.04 2.85
CA PHE A 115 -2.44 0.86 2.72
C PHE A 115 -1.67 2.06 3.26
N LEU A 116 -0.94 1.87 4.36
CA LEU A 116 0.03 2.81 4.90
C LEU A 116 1.37 2.61 4.17
N THR A 117 1.78 3.64 3.43
CA THR A 117 2.89 3.53 2.48
C THR A 117 3.80 4.75 2.49
N HIS A 118 5.04 4.51 2.05
CA HIS A 118 6.03 5.54 1.71
C HIS A 118 5.68 6.35 0.45
N CYS A 119 4.62 6.00 -0.30
CA CYS A 119 4.22 6.70 -1.54
C CYS A 119 5.25 6.68 -2.67
N GLY A 120 6.03 5.60 -2.81
CA GLY A 120 6.71 5.32 -4.08
C GLY A 120 5.69 5.13 -5.19
N LEU A 121 5.95 5.68 -6.39
CA LEU A 121 4.96 5.75 -7.47
C LEU A 121 4.40 4.37 -7.86
N ASN A 122 5.25 3.34 -7.90
CA ASN A 122 4.80 1.97 -8.20
C ASN A 122 3.76 1.48 -7.17
N SER A 123 4.05 1.64 -5.88
CA SER A 123 3.14 1.22 -4.80
C SER A 123 1.83 2.01 -4.81
N VAL A 124 1.88 3.30 -5.15
CA VAL A 124 0.69 4.14 -5.32
C VAL A 124 -0.16 3.66 -6.49
N LEU A 125 0.46 3.38 -7.64
CA LEU A 125 -0.24 2.88 -8.83
C LEU A 125 -0.87 1.51 -8.58
N GLU A 126 -0.15 0.57 -7.98
CA GLU A 126 -0.69 -0.75 -7.61
C GLU A 126 -1.95 -0.61 -6.77
N ALA A 127 -1.88 0.16 -5.67
CA ALA A 127 -2.99 0.35 -4.75
C ALA A 127 -4.21 1.00 -5.41
N ILE A 128 -4.01 2.09 -6.17
CA ILE A 128 -5.11 2.78 -6.85
C ILE A 128 -5.74 1.89 -7.93
N CYS A 129 -4.92 1.13 -8.68
CA CYS A 129 -5.41 0.22 -9.71
C CYS A 129 -6.19 -0.97 -9.16
N VAL A 130 -5.98 -1.35 -7.90
CA VAL A 130 -6.80 -2.39 -7.24
C VAL A 130 -7.90 -1.82 -6.35
N GLY A 131 -7.93 -0.50 -6.14
CA GLY A 131 -8.99 0.22 -5.41
C GLY A 131 -8.77 0.30 -3.90
N VAL A 132 -7.50 0.33 -3.46
CA VAL A 132 -7.12 0.39 -2.05
C VAL A 132 -6.79 1.84 -1.65
N PRO A 133 -7.47 2.42 -0.64
CA PRO A 133 -7.15 3.71 -0.05
C PRO A 133 -5.76 3.80 0.57
N LEU A 134 -5.16 4.99 0.58
CA LEU A 134 -3.79 5.22 1.03
C LEU A 134 -3.71 6.06 2.31
N VAL A 135 -2.80 5.68 3.21
CA VAL A 135 -2.24 6.56 4.25
C VAL A 135 -0.79 6.84 3.88
N ALA A 136 -0.52 8.07 3.46
CA ALA A 136 0.75 8.49 2.90
C ALA A 136 1.70 9.00 3.99
N VAL A 137 2.84 8.31 4.13
CA VAL A 137 3.95 8.66 5.03
C VAL A 137 5.25 8.72 4.21
N PRO A 138 5.42 9.75 3.35
CA PRO A 138 6.53 9.82 2.42
C PRO A 138 7.89 9.96 3.12
N GLN A 139 8.95 9.40 2.53
CA GLN A 139 10.30 9.37 3.12
C GLN A 139 11.29 10.27 2.36
N TRP A 140 11.46 10.06 1.04
CA TRP A 140 12.48 10.78 0.24
C TRP A 140 12.10 10.89 -1.25
N THR A 141 12.97 11.49 -2.07
CA THR A 141 12.79 11.74 -3.52
C THR A 141 11.48 12.45 -3.88
N ASP A 142 10.71 11.84 -4.77
CA ASP A 142 9.43 12.24 -5.33
C ASP A 142 8.26 11.81 -4.45
N GLN A 143 8.49 11.01 -3.40
CA GLN A 143 7.43 10.51 -2.53
C GLN A 143 6.59 11.62 -1.88
N PRO A 144 7.16 12.75 -1.39
CA PRO A 144 6.35 13.85 -0.88
C PRO A 144 5.44 14.47 -1.94
N THR A 145 5.90 14.52 -3.20
CA THR A 145 5.09 14.98 -4.34
C THR A 145 3.99 13.98 -4.64
N ASN A 146 4.29 12.68 -4.71
CA ASN A 146 3.30 11.63 -4.92
C ASN A 146 2.23 11.65 -3.82
N ALA A 147 2.62 11.82 -2.55
CA ALA A 147 1.71 11.98 -1.43
C ALA A 147 0.76 13.18 -1.58
N LYS A 148 1.27 14.30 -2.14
CA LYS A 148 0.43 15.46 -2.47
C LYS A 148 -0.58 15.15 -3.58
N TYR A 149 -0.21 14.37 -4.61
CA TYR A 149 -1.16 13.94 -5.63
C TYR A 149 -2.23 13.01 -5.07
N VAL A 150 -1.85 12.05 -4.21
CA VAL A 150 -2.76 11.13 -3.53
C VAL A 150 -3.83 11.89 -2.74
N GLU A 151 -3.43 12.92 -1.98
CA GLU A 151 -4.34 13.70 -1.14
C GLU A 151 -5.12 14.77 -1.93
N ASP A 152 -4.43 15.64 -2.67
CA ASP A 152 -5.02 16.88 -3.18
C ASP A 152 -5.59 16.76 -4.60
N VAL A 153 -5.07 15.83 -5.41
CA VAL A 153 -5.39 15.74 -6.85
C VAL A 153 -6.31 14.55 -7.13
N TRP A 154 -5.90 13.36 -6.70
CA TRP A 154 -6.65 12.14 -6.93
C TRP A 154 -7.68 11.87 -5.83
N GLY A 155 -7.44 12.41 -4.62
CA GLY A 155 -8.32 12.21 -3.47
C GLY A 155 -8.43 10.75 -3.05
N THR A 156 -7.35 9.98 -3.21
CA THR A 156 -7.27 8.53 -3.00
C THR A 156 -6.63 8.14 -1.66
N GLY A 157 -6.29 9.11 -0.84
CA GLY A 157 -5.73 8.87 0.49
C GLY A 157 -5.56 10.13 1.32
N LEU A 158 -5.01 9.96 2.52
CA LEU A 158 -4.62 11.05 3.41
C LEU A 158 -3.10 11.05 3.57
N ARG A 159 -2.51 12.24 3.70
CA ARG A 159 -1.08 12.35 4.03
C ARG A 159 -0.92 12.64 5.52
N ALA A 160 -0.15 11.81 6.20
CA ALA A 160 0.15 12.04 7.59
C ALA A 160 1.16 13.20 7.72
N ARG A 161 0.88 14.14 8.62
CA ARG A 161 1.69 15.36 8.80
C ARG A 161 2.82 15.12 9.82
N PRO A 162 4.09 15.33 9.44
CA PRO A 162 5.18 15.22 10.40
C PRO A 162 5.19 16.41 11.36
N ASN A 163 5.75 16.18 12.55
CA ASN A 163 6.06 17.23 13.51
C ASN A 163 7.31 18.04 13.07
N LYS A 164 7.74 18.97 13.93
CA LYS A 164 8.90 19.85 13.63
C LYS A 164 10.22 19.09 13.44
N ASP A 165 10.33 17.88 13.99
CA ASP A 165 11.50 17.01 13.90
C ASP A 165 11.43 16.06 12.69
N GLY A 166 10.39 16.18 11.85
CA GLY A 166 10.20 15.32 10.69
C GLY A 166 9.57 13.96 11.01
N LEU A 167 9.19 13.70 12.27
CA LEU A 167 8.55 12.45 12.70
C LEU A 167 7.03 12.56 12.59
N VAL A 168 6.39 11.53 12.04
CA VAL A 168 4.94 11.40 12.10
C VAL A 168 4.57 10.66 13.38
N GLY A 169 3.93 11.38 14.30
CA GLY A 169 3.55 10.85 15.62
C GLY A 169 2.39 9.85 15.57
N ARG A 170 2.29 9.00 16.59
CA ARG A 170 1.27 7.96 16.71
C ARG A 170 -0.17 8.47 16.66
N GLU A 171 -0.43 9.66 17.19
CA GLU A 171 -1.75 10.29 17.19
C GLU A 171 -2.18 10.63 15.76
N GLU A 172 -1.30 11.28 15.01
CA GLU A 172 -1.54 11.61 13.59
C GLU A 172 -1.70 10.33 12.74
N LEU A 173 -0.85 9.32 12.95
CA LEU A 173 -0.96 8.03 12.27
C LEU A 173 -2.29 7.35 12.59
N GLY A 174 -2.68 7.32 13.86
CA GLY A 174 -3.95 6.76 14.32
C GLY A 174 -5.14 7.45 13.67
N LEU A 175 -5.17 8.79 13.70
CA LEU A 175 -6.24 9.58 13.07
C LEU A 175 -6.34 9.32 11.56
N CYS A 176 -5.21 9.28 10.86
CA CYS A 176 -5.21 8.97 9.42
C CYS A 176 -5.72 7.55 9.13
N ILE A 177 -5.29 6.55 9.90
CA ILE A 177 -5.75 5.17 9.77
C ILE A 177 -7.26 5.09 10.04
N GLU A 178 -7.74 5.64 11.14
CA GLU A 178 -9.16 5.64 11.49
C GLU A 178 -10.02 6.33 10.42
N GLU A 179 -9.58 7.50 9.94
CA GLU A 179 -10.32 8.26 8.94
C GLU A 179 -10.37 7.53 7.59
N VAL A 180 -9.28 6.88 7.15
CA VAL A 180 -9.24 6.09 5.92
C VAL A 180 -10.07 4.81 6.03
N MET A 181 -10.03 4.13 7.18
CA MET A 181 -10.71 2.85 7.38
C MET A 181 -12.23 3.04 7.57
N GLU A 182 -12.66 3.97 8.42
CA GLU A 182 -14.07 4.10 8.82
C GLU A 182 -14.65 5.51 8.73
N GLY A 183 -13.80 6.54 8.65
CA GLY A 183 -14.22 7.94 8.65
C GLY A 183 -15.06 8.38 7.44
N GLU A 184 -15.70 9.55 7.58
CA GLU A 184 -16.54 10.14 6.53
C GLU A 184 -15.71 10.55 5.30
N LYS A 185 -14.50 11.10 5.50
CA LYS A 185 -13.58 11.35 4.39
C LYS A 185 -13.11 10.05 3.78
N GLY A 186 -12.92 8.99 4.58
CA GLY A 186 -12.62 7.64 4.10
C GLY A 186 -13.66 7.10 3.11
N LYS A 187 -14.95 7.40 3.32
CA LYS A 187 -16.00 7.03 2.35
C LYS A 187 -15.81 7.74 1.01
N VAL A 188 -15.50 9.04 1.03
CA VAL A 188 -15.22 9.81 -0.20
C VAL A 188 -13.96 9.28 -0.90
N ILE A 189 -12.89 9.01 -0.13
CA ILE A 189 -11.66 8.42 -0.64
C ILE A 189 -11.93 7.07 -1.33
N ARG A 190 -12.78 6.23 -0.74
CA ARG A 190 -13.16 4.93 -1.32
C ARG A 190 -13.87 5.07 -2.68
N GLU A 191 -14.78 6.02 -2.81
CA GLU A 191 -15.41 6.29 -4.11
C GLU A 191 -14.39 6.80 -5.14
N ASN A 192 -13.43 7.62 -4.71
CA ASN A 192 -12.36 8.10 -5.59
C ASN A 192 -11.44 6.96 -6.05
N VAL A 193 -10.94 6.10 -5.16
CA VAL A 193 -10.09 4.95 -5.59
C VAL A 193 -10.85 4.01 -6.50
N LYS A 194 -12.16 3.80 -6.27
CA LYS A 194 -13.01 3.00 -7.17
C LYS A 194 -13.12 3.64 -8.56
N LYS A 195 -13.33 4.95 -8.62
CA LYS A 195 -13.34 5.70 -9.88
C LYS A 195 -12.00 5.57 -10.62
N TRP A 196 -10.89 5.81 -9.93
CA TRP A 196 -9.55 5.72 -10.54
C TRP A 196 -9.19 4.29 -10.98
N LYS A 197 -9.57 3.28 -10.20
CA LYS A 197 -9.47 1.87 -10.61
C LYS A 197 -10.17 1.60 -11.93
N ASN A 198 -11.42 2.05 -12.07
CA ASN A 198 -12.19 1.83 -13.30
C ASN A 198 -11.57 2.54 -14.50
N LEU A 199 -11.10 3.79 -14.31
CA LEU A 199 -10.40 4.53 -15.36
C LEU A 199 -9.06 3.86 -15.75
N ALA A 200 -8.34 3.30 -14.79
CA ALA A 200 -7.10 2.57 -15.06
C ALA A 200 -7.37 1.28 -15.87
N ILE A 201 -8.46 0.57 -15.57
CA ILE A 201 -8.90 -0.59 -16.36
C ILE A 201 -9.25 -0.14 -17.78
N GLU A 202 -10.12 0.87 -17.94
CA GLU A 202 -10.53 1.40 -19.25
C GLU A 202 -9.35 1.88 -20.10
N ALA A 203 -8.36 2.54 -19.49
CA ALA A 203 -7.19 3.03 -20.20
C ALA A 203 -6.30 1.89 -20.73
N MET A 204 -6.23 0.77 -20.01
CA MET A 204 -5.37 -0.37 -20.32
C MET A 204 -6.05 -1.48 -21.13
N ASP A 205 -7.39 -1.48 -21.17
CA ASP A 205 -8.19 -2.44 -21.94
C ASP A 205 -7.98 -2.28 -23.45
N GLU A 206 -8.39 -3.28 -24.22
CA GLU A 206 -8.24 -3.30 -25.68
C GLU A 206 -8.91 -2.07 -26.32
N GLY A 207 -8.13 -1.29 -27.09
CA GLY A 207 -8.60 -0.03 -27.68
C GLY A 207 -8.64 1.16 -26.70
N GLY A 208 -8.25 0.93 -25.44
CA GLY A 208 -8.06 1.95 -24.41
C GLY A 208 -6.99 2.98 -24.79
N SER A 209 -6.89 4.07 -24.02
CA SER A 209 -5.93 5.13 -24.33
C SER A 209 -4.47 4.69 -24.22
N SER A 210 -4.12 3.91 -23.20
CA SER A 210 -2.75 3.43 -22.98
C SER A 210 -2.39 2.31 -23.96
N ASP A 211 -3.33 1.42 -24.25
CA ASP A 211 -3.20 0.35 -25.24
C ASP A 211 -2.91 0.93 -26.65
N ARG A 212 -3.69 1.93 -27.09
CA ARG A 212 -3.41 2.64 -28.35
C ARG A 212 -2.09 3.40 -28.36
N ASN A 213 -1.72 4.02 -27.23
CA ASN A 213 -0.48 4.80 -27.13
C ASN A 213 0.77 3.89 -27.27
N ILE A 214 0.75 2.68 -26.70
CA ILE A 214 1.88 1.76 -26.85
C ILE A 214 1.98 1.24 -28.29
N ASP A 215 0.84 0.95 -28.95
CA ASP A 215 0.81 0.57 -30.36
C ASP A 215 1.36 1.68 -31.27
N GLU A 216 0.95 2.92 -31.04
CA GLU A 216 1.46 4.07 -31.80
C GLU A 216 2.97 4.25 -31.61
N PHE A 217 3.47 4.06 -30.38
CA PHE A 217 4.89 4.13 -30.08
C PHE A 217 5.68 3.03 -30.82
N VAL A 218 5.22 1.78 -30.78
CA VAL A 218 5.86 0.65 -31.48
C VAL A 218 5.82 0.84 -32.99
N ALA A 219 4.72 1.34 -33.54
CA ALA A 219 4.59 1.65 -34.96
C ALA A 219 5.59 2.71 -35.41
N LYS A 220 5.77 3.79 -34.62
CA LYS A 220 6.77 4.83 -34.91
C LYS A 220 8.19 4.28 -34.92
N LEU A 221 8.58 3.49 -33.92
CA LEU A 221 9.90 2.85 -33.89
C LEU A 221 10.14 1.95 -35.10
N SER A 222 9.15 1.15 -35.47
CA SER A 222 9.22 0.25 -36.63
C SER A 222 9.34 1.01 -37.96
N SER A 223 8.72 2.20 -38.04
CA SER A 223 8.79 3.06 -39.22
C SER A 223 10.12 3.81 -39.39
N SER A 224 10.86 4.04 -38.29
CA SER A 224 12.15 4.75 -38.28
C SER A 224 13.37 3.86 -38.60
N CYS A 225 13.19 2.55 -38.77
CA CYS A 225 14.23 1.61 -39.19
C CYS A 225 14.26 1.36 -40.72
N LYS A 226 13.84 2.34 -41.53
CA LYS A 226 14.04 2.37 -42.99
C LYS A 226 15.10 3.41 -43.34
#